data_AF-A0A5C0UF66-F1
#
_entry.id   AF-A0A5C0UF66-F1
#
_cell.length_a   1.000
_cell.length_b   1.000
_cell.length_c   1.000
_cell.angle_alpha   90.00
_cell.angle_beta   90.00
_cell.angle_gamma   90.00
#
_symmetry.space_group_name_H-M   'P 1'
#
loop_
_entity.id
_entity.type
_entity.pdbx_description
1 polymer ?
#
loop_
_entity_poly.entity_id
_entity_poly.type
_entity_poly.pdbx_seq_one_letter_code
_entity_poly.pdbx_strand_id
1 'polypeptide(L)'
;MNRKNIIEQAIKGIDLISKLGLDADIIGFKSADKVYDLHAEIPVNTEVISLYKSDDEYIHFLRHDAAHVLAQGLTHIFPNIEFGKQFFKDTNVFGFDVFFPEHKFTKDDFPKIEKAMKDVVAKSDDIIRHVWSKEKALQYFPNDQFKQDIISNAPKNTIMLYEHGDYIDICGGPRGMNNSHVGNHFVLLDVQDSEWMFNSSKKMQRIICACFRNESEMKDFLMEYK
;
A
#
# COMPACT_ATOMS: atom_id res chain seq x y z
N MET A 1 -12.42 -20.95 -15.30
CA MET A 1 -13.65 -20.40 -14.69
C MET A 1 -13.36 -20.21 -13.21
N ASN A 2 -13.42 -18.98 -12.70
CA ASN A 2 -13.17 -18.71 -11.28
C ASN A 2 -14.24 -19.42 -10.44
N ARG A 3 -13.82 -20.46 -9.70
CA ARG A 3 -14.72 -21.26 -8.87
C ARG A 3 -15.12 -20.42 -7.65
N LYS A 4 -16.41 -20.24 -7.43
CA LYS A 4 -16.93 -19.63 -6.21
C LYS A 4 -16.76 -20.61 -5.05
N ASN A 5 -16.23 -20.12 -3.93
CA ASN A 5 -16.05 -20.90 -2.71
C ASN A 5 -16.80 -20.21 -1.57
N ILE A 6 -17.59 -20.97 -0.80
CA ILE A 6 -18.23 -20.49 0.42
C ILE A 6 -17.35 -20.88 1.59
N ILE A 7 -16.97 -19.90 2.41
CA ILE A 7 -16.09 -20.11 3.55
C ILE A 7 -16.87 -20.70 4.73
N GLU A 8 -16.60 -21.95 5.09
CA GLU A 8 -17.30 -22.66 6.19
C GLU A 8 -16.75 -22.31 7.59
N GLN A 9 -15.50 -21.87 7.66
CA GLN A 9 -14.83 -21.42 8.88
C GLN A 9 -13.90 -20.27 8.51
N ALA A 10 -13.83 -19.25 9.38
CA ALA A 10 -12.90 -18.14 9.17
C ALA A 10 -11.47 -18.65 8.93
N ILE A 11 -10.84 -18.17 7.85
CA ILE A 11 -9.57 -18.73 7.35
C ILE A 11 -8.75 -17.62 6.68
N LYS A 12 -7.42 -17.65 6.83
CA LYS A 12 -6.56 -16.72 6.09
C LYS A 12 -6.53 -17.08 4.61
N GLY A 13 -6.40 -16.08 3.73
CA GLY A 13 -6.31 -16.31 2.29
C GLY A 13 -5.22 -17.32 1.91
N ILE A 14 -4.03 -17.23 2.54
CA ILE A 14 -2.93 -18.16 2.29
C ILE A 14 -3.27 -19.62 2.67
N ASP A 15 -4.00 -19.82 3.76
CA ASP A 15 -4.41 -21.16 4.21
C ASP A 15 -5.53 -21.71 3.32
N LEU A 16 -6.38 -20.84 2.77
CA LEU A 16 -7.44 -21.21 1.85
C LEU A 16 -6.89 -21.77 0.53
N ILE A 17 -5.80 -21.19 0.00
CA ILE A 17 -5.10 -21.73 -1.19
C ILE A 17 -4.71 -23.19 -0.95
N SER A 18 -4.04 -23.46 0.19
CA SER A 18 -3.59 -24.80 0.55
C SER A 18 -4.76 -25.76 0.77
N LYS A 19 -5.81 -25.32 1.48
CA LYS A 19 -7.00 -26.12 1.77
C LYS A 19 -7.74 -26.57 0.51
N LEU A 20 -7.82 -25.70 -0.49
CA LEU A 20 -8.56 -25.96 -1.73
C LEU A 20 -7.69 -26.53 -2.85
N GLY A 21 -6.37 -26.65 -2.66
CA GLY A 21 -5.43 -27.09 -3.68
C GLY A 21 -5.41 -26.16 -4.89
N LEU A 22 -5.44 -24.85 -4.64
CA LEU A 22 -5.47 -23.83 -5.69
C LEU A 22 -4.06 -23.45 -6.17
N ASP A 23 -4.00 -22.77 -7.30
CA ASP A 23 -2.76 -22.33 -7.94
C ASP A 23 -1.99 -21.32 -7.09
N ALA A 24 -0.66 -21.36 -7.21
CA ALA A 24 0.26 -20.51 -6.45
C ALA A 24 0.33 -19.06 -6.94
N ASP A 25 -0.31 -18.73 -8.07
CA ASP A 25 -0.33 -17.38 -8.67
C ASP A 25 -1.52 -16.52 -8.21
N ILE A 26 -2.38 -17.07 -7.35
CA ILE A 26 -3.45 -16.32 -6.70
C ILE A 26 -2.85 -15.20 -5.83
N ILE A 27 -3.35 -13.99 -6.03
CA ILE A 27 -2.92 -12.80 -5.27
C ILE A 27 -3.85 -12.48 -4.09
N GLY A 28 -5.04 -13.07 -4.06
CA GLY A 28 -6.08 -12.77 -3.10
C GLY A 28 -7.43 -13.32 -3.50
N PHE A 29 -8.46 -12.85 -2.81
CA PHE A 29 -9.83 -13.28 -2.99
C PHE A 29 -10.77 -12.08 -3.02
N LYS A 30 -11.89 -12.20 -3.75
CA LYS A 30 -12.92 -11.16 -3.84
C LYS A 30 -14.28 -11.71 -3.43
N SER A 31 -14.96 -11.01 -2.52
CA SER A 31 -16.39 -11.13 -2.26
C SER A 31 -17.17 -10.05 -3.02
N ALA A 32 -18.49 -10.03 -2.87
CA ALA A 32 -19.34 -9.01 -3.50
C ALA A 32 -18.97 -7.57 -3.12
N ASP A 33 -18.47 -7.37 -1.91
CA ASP A 33 -18.24 -6.07 -1.27
C ASP A 33 -16.77 -5.78 -0.95
N LYS A 34 -15.89 -6.78 -1.00
CA LYS A 34 -14.54 -6.66 -0.45
C LYS A 34 -13.50 -7.51 -1.16
N VAL A 35 -12.28 -6.98 -1.20
CA VAL A 35 -11.07 -7.70 -1.61
C VAL A 35 -10.27 -8.09 -0.36
N TYR A 36 -9.75 -9.31 -0.36
CA TYR A 36 -8.94 -9.91 0.68
C TYR A 36 -7.58 -10.28 0.09
N ASP A 37 -6.51 -9.70 0.63
CA ASP A 37 -5.16 -10.21 0.40
C ASP A 37 -4.94 -11.56 1.10
N LEU A 38 -3.84 -12.23 0.78
CA LEU A 38 -3.53 -13.55 1.33
C LEU A 38 -3.26 -13.55 2.84
N HIS A 39 -2.91 -12.40 3.42
CA HIS A 39 -2.72 -12.26 4.86
C HIS A 39 -4.05 -12.03 5.61
N ALA A 40 -5.11 -11.63 4.90
CA ALA A 40 -6.41 -11.35 5.46
C ALA A 40 -7.14 -12.62 5.89
N GLU A 41 -7.78 -12.56 7.05
CA GLU A 41 -8.80 -13.53 7.43
C GLU A 41 -10.10 -13.24 6.67
N ILE A 42 -10.61 -14.28 6.00
CA ILE A 42 -11.87 -14.27 5.27
C ILE A 42 -12.95 -14.82 6.22
N PRO A 43 -14.02 -14.06 6.51
CA PRO A 43 -15.05 -14.49 7.46
C PRO A 43 -15.84 -15.73 7.01
N VAL A 44 -16.39 -16.46 7.96
CA VAL A 44 -17.37 -17.52 7.72
C VAL A 44 -18.58 -17.00 6.93
N ASN A 45 -19.17 -17.86 6.10
CA ASN A 45 -20.28 -17.58 5.20
C ASN A 45 -19.99 -16.51 4.13
N THR A 46 -18.71 -16.21 3.87
CA THR A 46 -18.32 -15.34 2.76
C THR A 46 -18.21 -16.16 1.48
N GLU A 47 -18.90 -15.75 0.42
CA GLU A 47 -18.65 -16.27 -0.92
C GLU A 47 -17.48 -15.50 -1.53
N VAL A 48 -16.45 -16.23 -1.99
CA VAL A 48 -15.28 -15.63 -2.63
C VAL A 48 -14.93 -16.27 -3.96
N ILE A 49 -14.34 -15.45 -4.84
CA ILE A 49 -13.62 -15.89 -6.04
C ILE A 49 -12.14 -15.59 -5.90
N SER A 50 -11.30 -16.43 -6.51
CA SER A 50 -9.85 -16.19 -6.57
C SER A 50 -9.54 -15.02 -7.49
N LEU A 51 -8.55 -14.22 -7.09
CA LEU A 51 -8.00 -13.12 -7.88
C LEU A 51 -6.59 -13.47 -8.38
N TYR A 52 -6.28 -13.02 -9.59
CA TYR A 52 -5.01 -13.21 -10.28
C TYR A 52 -4.46 -11.86 -10.74
N LYS A 53 -3.19 -11.84 -11.14
CA LYS A 53 -2.55 -10.64 -11.71
C LYS A 53 -3.17 -10.14 -13.01
N SER A 54 -3.96 -10.96 -13.69
CA SER A 54 -4.71 -10.58 -14.89
C SER A 54 -6.00 -9.83 -14.59
N ASP A 55 -6.51 -9.90 -13.36
CA ASP A 55 -7.79 -9.29 -12.99
C ASP A 55 -7.64 -7.78 -12.78
N ASP A 56 -8.72 -7.03 -12.96
CA ASP A 56 -8.73 -5.56 -12.81
C ASP A 56 -8.33 -5.14 -11.39
N GLU A 57 -8.73 -5.90 -10.38
CA GLU A 57 -8.44 -5.63 -8.97
C GLU A 57 -6.95 -5.59 -8.65
N TYR A 58 -6.12 -6.26 -9.46
CA TYR A 58 -4.68 -6.32 -9.27
C TYR A 58 -4.05 -4.93 -9.12
N ILE A 59 -4.54 -3.94 -9.86
CA ILE A 59 -3.99 -2.58 -9.82
C ILE A 59 -4.15 -1.91 -8.44
N HIS A 60 -5.11 -2.34 -7.63
CA HIS A 60 -5.27 -1.84 -6.26
C HIS A 60 -4.19 -2.37 -5.34
N PHE A 61 -3.86 -3.66 -5.44
CA PHE A 61 -2.72 -4.24 -4.73
C PHE A 61 -1.43 -3.52 -5.12
N LEU A 62 -1.22 -3.36 -6.42
CA LEU A 62 -0.02 -2.74 -6.96
C LEU A 62 0.17 -1.30 -6.49
N ARG A 63 -0.86 -0.46 -6.62
CA ARG A 63 -0.80 0.95 -6.19
C ARG A 63 -0.62 1.11 -4.70
N HIS A 64 -1.33 0.31 -3.90
CA HIS A 64 -1.13 0.33 -2.47
C HIS A 64 0.32 -0.04 -2.17
N ASP A 65 0.86 -1.13 -2.74
CA ASP A 65 2.21 -1.61 -2.42
C ASP A 65 3.25 -0.58 -2.86
N ALA A 66 3.07 0.02 -4.03
CA ALA A 66 3.90 1.10 -4.53
C ALA A 66 3.88 2.34 -3.61
N ALA A 67 2.76 2.67 -2.96
CA ALA A 67 2.67 3.76 -2.00
C ALA A 67 3.52 3.51 -0.74
N HIS A 68 3.60 2.27 -0.23
CA HIS A 68 4.50 1.97 0.89
C HIS A 68 5.94 1.81 0.44
N VAL A 69 6.20 1.31 -0.77
CA VAL A 69 7.56 1.31 -1.34
C VAL A 69 8.09 2.73 -1.48
N LEU A 70 7.24 3.68 -1.90
CA LEU A 70 7.54 5.11 -1.89
C LEU A 70 7.86 5.59 -0.47
N ALA A 71 7.00 5.30 0.50
CA ALA A 71 7.21 5.74 1.88
C ALA A 71 8.48 5.16 2.51
N GLN A 72 8.70 3.85 2.39
CA GLN A 72 9.91 3.16 2.85
C GLN A 72 11.17 3.71 2.15
N GLY A 73 11.13 3.94 0.83
CA GLY A 73 12.26 4.53 0.12
C GLY A 73 12.56 5.94 0.62
N LEU A 74 11.53 6.74 0.89
CA LEU A 74 11.68 8.09 1.45
C LEU A 74 12.30 8.07 2.85
N THR A 75 11.94 7.14 3.75
CA THR A 75 12.57 7.07 5.08
C THR A 75 14.06 6.74 5.00
N HIS A 76 14.52 6.03 3.96
CA HIS A 76 15.93 5.71 3.76
C HIS A 76 16.78 6.92 3.36
N ILE A 77 16.19 7.91 2.68
CA ILE A 77 16.92 9.08 2.15
C ILE A 77 16.53 10.40 2.83
N PHE A 78 15.44 10.44 3.58
CA PHE A 78 14.98 11.58 4.38
C PHE A 78 14.63 11.11 5.81
N PRO A 79 15.62 11.05 6.71
CA PRO A 79 15.40 10.61 8.09
C PRO A 79 14.35 11.49 8.79
N ASN A 80 13.46 10.87 9.57
CA ASN A 80 12.37 11.53 10.30
C ASN A 80 11.24 12.12 9.43
N ILE A 81 11.17 11.78 8.13
CA ILE A 81 9.98 12.07 7.33
C ILE A 81 8.75 11.36 7.92
N GLU A 82 7.65 12.11 8.06
CA GLU A 82 6.39 11.57 8.57
C GLU A 82 5.35 11.51 7.45
N PHE A 83 4.37 10.61 7.61
CA PHE A 83 3.44 10.23 6.54
C PHE A 83 1.99 10.46 6.96
N GLY A 84 1.29 11.26 6.16
CA GLY A 84 -0.13 11.55 6.33
C GLY A 84 -1.02 10.56 5.59
N LYS A 85 -1.80 11.07 4.63
CA LYS A 85 -2.78 10.31 3.89
C LYS A 85 -2.19 9.77 2.57
N GLN A 86 -2.48 8.50 2.28
CA GLN A 86 -2.25 7.93 0.95
C GLN A 86 -3.23 8.54 -0.07
N PHE A 87 -2.71 8.87 -1.24
CA PHE A 87 -3.48 9.43 -2.34
C PHE A 87 -3.65 8.38 -3.43
N PHE A 88 -4.89 8.19 -3.91
CA PHE A 88 -5.18 7.33 -5.05
C PHE A 88 -6.13 8.09 -5.98
N LYS A 89 -5.80 8.10 -7.26
CA LYS A 89 -6.59 8.75 -8.30
C LYS A 89 -6.49 7.93 -9.59
N ASP A 90 -7.52 7.97 -10.42
CA ASP A 90 -7.56 7.26 -11.69
C ASP A 90 -7.20 5.77 -11.53
N THR A 91 -6.80 5.08 -12.59
CA THR A 91 -6.45 3.65 -12.52
C THR A 91 -5.03 3.42 -11.99
N ASN A 92 -4.06 4.24 -12.39
CA ASN A 92 -2.62 3.99 -12.14
C ASN A 92 -1.99 4.97 -11.13
N VAL A 93 -2.65 6.09 -10.81
CA VAL A 93 -2.05 7.17 -10.02
C VAL A 93 -2.20 6.87 -8.52
N PHE A 94 -1.09 7.06 -7.80
CA PHE A 94 -1.00 6.96 -6.36
C PHE A 94 -0.12 8.09 -5.80
N GLY A 95 0.01 8.17 -4.48
CA GLY A 95 0.89 9.13 -3.85
C GLY A 95 0.80 9.10 -2.34
N PHE A 96 1.55 10.00 -1.71
CA PHE A 96 1.58 10.12 -0.27
C PHE A 96 1.72 11.59 0.13
N ASP A 97 0.90 12.03 1.08
CA ASP A 97 1.14 13.27 1.80
C ASP A 97 2.29 13.07 2.79
N VAL A 98 3.35 13.85 2.64
CA VAL A 98 4.54 13.81 3.48
C VAL A 98 4.70 15.09 4.28
N PHE A 99 5.16 14.96 5.52
CA PHE A 99 5.56 16.07 6.36
C PHE A 99 7.05 15.98 6.62
N PHE A 100 7.77 16.92 6.02
CA PHE A 100 9.21 17.06 6.21
C PHE A 100 9.56 18.55 6.04
N PRO A 101 9.41 19.37 7.10
CA PRO A 101 9.46 20.82 7.00
C PRO A 101 10.83 21.37 6.60
N GLU A 102 11.88 20.55 6.72
CA GLU A 102 13.26 20.90 6.38
C GLU A 102 13.53 20.91 4.87
N HIS A 103 12.64 20.31 4.06
CA HIS A 103 12.85 20.16 2.62
C HIS A 103 11.59 20.49 1.81
N LYS A 104 11.75 21.29 0.76
CA LYS A 104 10.72 21.48 -0.27
C LYS A 104 11.00 20.52 -1.41
N PHE A 105 10.13 19.54 -1.59
CA PHE A 105 10.25 18.55 -2.65
C PHE A 105 10.02 19.18 -4.01
N THR A 106 10.89 18.86 -4.97
CA THR A 106 10.79 19.30 -6.36
C THR A 106 11.04 18.12 -7.30
N LYS A 107 10.86 18.35 -8.61
CA LYS A 107 11.17 17.35 -9.63
C LYS A 107 12.64 16.95 -9.65
N ASP A 108 13.55 17.77 -9.11
CA ASP A 108 14.97 17.44 -8.99
C ASP A 108 15.21 16.30 -8.00
N ASP A 109 14.28 16.05 -7.07
CA ASP A 109 14.35 14.93 -6.15
C ASP A 109 13.90 13.60 -6.75
N PHE A 110 13.22 13.62 -7.91
CA PHE A 110 12.57 12.42 -8.43
C PHE A 110 13.55 11.29 -8.74
N PRO A 111 14.70 11.55 -9.40
CA PRO A 111 15.65 10.47 -9.69
C PRO A 111 16.19 9.76 -8.44
N LYS A 112 16.41 10.49 -7.33
CA LYS A 112 16.88 9.87 -6.08
C LYS A 112 15.76 9.10 -5.37
N ILE A 113 14.52 9.59 -5.40
CA ILE A 113 13.37 8.89 -4.81
C ILE A 113 13.07 7.61 -5.59
N GLU A 114 13.03 7.67 -6.92
CA GLU A 114 12.83 6.49 -7.77
C GLU A 114 13.93 5.45 -7.56
N LYS A 115 15.19 5.88 -7.39
CA LYS A 115 16.27 4.96 -7.04
C LYS A 115 16.03 4.29 -5.69
N ALA A 116 15.66 5.05 -4.66
CA ALA A 116 15.37 4.48 -3.33
C ALA A 116 14.20 3.48 -3.38
N MET A 117 13.15 3.77 -4.14
CA MET A 117 12.04 2.84 -4.38
C MET A 117 12.52 1.54 -5.06
N LYS A 118 13.38 1.64 -6.09
CA LYS A 118 13.96 0.46 -6.76
C LYS A 118 14.83 -0.36 -5.81
N ASP A 119 15.59 0.29 -4.94
CA ASP A 119 16.39 -0.38 -3.91
C ASP A 119 15.50 -1.15 -2.92
N VAL A 120 14.34 -0.59 -2.52
CA VAL A 120 13.33 -1.27 -1.70
C VAL A 120 12.73 -2.50 -2.42
N VAL A 121 12.33 -2.34 -3.69
CA VAL A 121 11.79 -3.45 -4.49
C VAL A 121 12.81 -4.57 -4.63
N ALA A 122 14.09 -4.24 -4.84
CA ALA A 122 15.16 -5.21 -5.00
C ALA A 122 15.41 -6.04 -3.73
N LYS A 123 15.26 -5.46 -2.53
CA LYS A 123 15.36 -6.20 -1.26
C LYS A 123 14.34 -7.33 -1.16
N SER A 124 13.17 -7.16 -1.79
CA SER A 124 12.10 -8.16 -1.82
C SER A 124 11.62 -8.57 -0.42
N ASP A 125 11.64 -7.64 0.54
CA ASP A 125 11.20 -7.90 1.92
C ASP A 125 9.74 -8.39 1.95
N ASP A 126 9.47 -9.35 2.82
CA ASP A 126 8.13 -9.88 3.05
C ASP A 126 7.21 -8.79 3.60
N ILE A 127 5.95 -8.85 3.18
CA ILE A 127 4.89 -8.00 3.70
C ILE A 127 4.18 -8.78 4.81
N ILE A 128 4.11 -8.20 6.01
CA ILE A 128 3.52 -8.86 7.17
C ILE A 128 2.35 -8.04 7.69
N ARG A 129 1.17 -8.65 7.70
CA ARG A 129 -0.04 -8.05 8.26
C ARG A 129 -0.09 -8.18 9.78
N HIS A 130 -0.38 -7.07 10.42
CA HIS A 130 -0.62 -6.96 11.85
C HIS A 130 -2.05 -6.47 12.13
N VAL A 131 -2.65 -6.99 13.20
CA VAL A 131 -3.88 -6.44 13.79
C VAL A 131 -3.59 -6.17 15.26
N TRP A 132 -3.44 -4.90 15.61
CA TRP A 132 -3.09 -4.47 16.97
C TRP A 132 -4.28 -3.78 17.63
N SER A 133 -4.27 -3.73 18.97
CA SER A 133 -5.17 -2.82 19.68
C SER A 133 -4.75 -1.36 19.45
N LYS A 134 -5.67 -0.42 19.64
CA LYS A 134 -5.33 1.01 19.61
C LYS A 134 -4.18 1.34 20.56
N GLU A 135 -4.20 0.83 21.78
CA GLU A 135 -3.19 1.13 22.80
C GLU A 135 -1.80 0.68 22.35
N LYS A 136 -1.69 -0.55 21.81
CA LYS A 136 -0.42 -1.05 21.28
C LYS A 136 0.06 -0.21 20.09
N ALA A 137 -0.83 0.18 19.18
CA ALA A 137 -0.47 1.01 18.04
C ALA A 137 0.00 2.41 18.47
N LEU A 138 -0.68 3.02 19.45
CA LEU A 138 -0.26 4.32 20.02
C LEU A 138 1.12 4.23 20.69
N GLN A 139 1.40 3.14 21.40
CA GLN A 139 2.72 2.90 21.99
C GLN A 139 3.82 2.66 20.96
N TYR A 140 3.47 2.14 19.78
CA TYR A 140 4.43 1.88 18.71
C TYR A 140 4.84 3.15 17.95
N PHE A 141 3.91 4.11 17.79
CA PHE A 141 4.17 5.38 17.09
C PHE A 141 4.24 6.60 18.03
N PRO A 142 4.97 6.57 19.16
CA PRO A 142 4.83 7.58 20.21
C PRO A 142 5.21 8.99 19.75
N ASN A 143 6.06 9.10 18.73
CA ASN A 143 6.59 10.37 18.23
C ASN A 143 6.03 10.77 16.85
N ASP A 144 5.22 9.92 16.20
CA ASP A 144 4.62 10.27 14.91
C ASP A 144 3.20 10.80 15.15
N GLN A 145 3.09 12.13 15.18
CA GLN A 145 1.82 12.79 15.50
C GLN A 145 0.72 12.42 14.49
N PHE A 146 1.07 12.21 13.22
CA PHE A 146 0.08 11.88 12.19
C PHE A 146 -0.48 10.46 12.39
N LYS A 147 0.36 9.49 12.75
CA LYS A 147 -0.11 8.15 13.12
C LYS A 147 -0.93 8.16 14.41
N GLN A 148 -0.51 8.93 15.42
CA GLN A 148 -1.29 9.10 16.66
C GLN A 148 -2.70 9.62 16.37
N ASP A 149 -2.81 10.65 15.53
CA ASP A 149 -4.09 11.22 15.10
C ASP A 149 -4.96 10.18 14.37
N ILE A 150 -4.38 9.42 13.42
CA ILE A 150 -5.08 8.36 12.68
C ILE A 150 -5.61 7.28 13.64
N ILE A 151 -4.79 6.81 14.57
CA ILE A 151 -5.15 5.73 15.50
C ILE A 151 -6.25 6.20 16.46
N SER A 152 -6.09 7.41 17.00
CA SER A 152 -7.05 7.99 17.95
C SER A 152 -8.43 8.14 17.32
N ASN A 153 -8.47 8.62 16.08
CA ASN A 153 -9.72 8.83 15.33
C ASN A 153 -10.24 7.57 14.61
N ALA A 154 -9.55 6.43 14.69
CA ALA A 154 -10.04 5.21 14.05
C ALA A 154 -11.38 4.76 14.68
N PRO A 155 -12.38 4.36 13.89
CA PRO A 155 -13.70 3.99 14.42
C PRO A 155 -13.70 2.65 15.17
N LYS A 156 -12.70 1.80 14.93
CA LYS A 156 -12.57 0.47 15.54
C LYS A 156 -11.48 0.48 16.59
N ASN A 157 -11.61 -0.39 17.60
CA ASN A 157 -10.59 -0.57 18.65
C ASN A 157 -9.35 -1.36 18.18
N THR A 158 -9.36 -1.84 16.93
CA THR A 158 -8.22 -2.50 16.31
C THR A 158 -7.69 -1.67 15.14
N ILE A 159 -6.37 -1.67 15.01
CA ILE A 159 -5.62 -1.00 13.95
C ILE A 159 -4.98 -2.08 13.09
N MET A 160 -5.16 -1.99 11.78
CA MET A 160 -4.50 -2.85 10.81
C MET A 160 -3.23 -2.16 10.33
N LEU A 161 -2.13 -2.91 10.33
CA LEU A 161 -0.84 -2.42 9.89
C LEU A 161 -0.19 -3.42 8.95
N TYR A 162 0.68 -2.93 8.08
CA TYR A 162 1.52 -3.77 7.23
C TYR A 162 2.98 -3.35 7.39
N GLU A 163 3.78 -4.33 7.75
CA GLU A 163 5.23 -4.25 7.84
C GLU A 163 5.84 -4.65 6.49
N HIS A 164 6.84 -3.89 6.06
CA HIS A 164 7.57 -3.98 4.79
C HIS A 164 9.05 -3.87 5.16
N GLY A 165 9.66 -4.98 5.56
CA GLY A 165 11.04 -4.98 6.07
C GLY A 165 11.22 -4.02 7.25
N ASP A 166 11.95 -2.91 7.03
CA ASP A 166 12.25 -1.90 8.04
C ASP A 166 11.19 -0.77 8.18
N TYR A 167 10.08 -0.87 7.47
CA TYR A 167 9.00 0.11 7.50
C TYR A 167 7.66 -0.53 7.88
N ILE A 168 6.85 0.14 8.69
CA ILE A 168 5.51 -0.33 9.03
C ILE A 168 4.53 0.84 9.00
N ASP A 169 3.36 0.61 8.41
CA ASP A 169 2.33 1.63 8.30
C ASP A 169 0.91 1.10 8.52
N ILE A 170 0.02 2.00 8.94
CA ILE A 170 -1.40 1.78 9.11
C ILE A 170 -2.07 1.73 7.74
N CYS A 171 -2.58 0.57 7.36
CA CYS A 171 -3.27 0.38 6.09
C CYS A 171 -4.30 -0.75 6.21
N GLY A 172 -5.41 -0.62 5.47
CA GLY A 172 -6.48 -1.63 5.43
C GLY A 172 -6.23 -2.77 4.44
N GLY A 173 -5.21 -2.65 3.58
CA GLY A 173 -5.01 -3.52 2.43
C GLY A 173 -5.93 -3.17 1.25
N PRO A 174 -5.96 -4.00 0.20
CA PRO A 174 -5.19 -5.24 0.07
C PRO A 174 -3.70 -5.00 -0.22
N ARG A 175 -2.85 -6.02 -0.03
CA ARG A 175 -1.39 -6.01 -0.23
C ARG A 175 -0.90 -7.29 -0.91
N GLY A 176 0.24 -7.22 -1.59
CA GLY A 176 0.99 -8.39 -2.04
C GLY A 176 1.74 -9.09 -0.90
N MET A 177 2.49 -10.13 -1.26
CA MET A 177 3.25 -10.94 -0.29
C MET A 177 4.63 -10.37 0.05
N ASN A 178 5.24 -9.60 -0.84
CA ASN A 178 6.55 -8.98 -0.64
C ASN A 178 6.71 -7.74 -1.54
N ASN A 179 7.72 -6.93 -1.25
CA ASN A 179 8.00 -5.68 -1.97
C ASN A 179 8.31 -5.86 -3.47
N SER A 180 8.85 -7.01 -3.87
CA SER A 180 9.19 -7.28 -5.28
C SER A 180 7.95 -7.28 -6.19
N HIS A 181 6.78 -7.48 -5.59
CA HIS A 181 5.48 -7.43 -6.23
C HIS A 181 5.23 -6.14 -7.02
N VAL A 182 5.79 -5.01 -6.55
CA VAL A 182 5.64 -3.71 -7.21
C VAL A 182 6.36 -3.64 -8.56
N GLY A 183 7.45 -4.39 -8.73
CA GLY A 183 8.32 -4.28 -9.89
C GLY A 183 8.96 -2.90 -10.02
N ASN A 184 9.53 -2.61 -11.20
CA ASN A 184 10.25 -1.35 -11.46
C ASN A 184 9.49 -0.39 -12.39
N HIS A 185 8.18 -0.63 -12.58
CA HIS A 185 7.34 0.10 -13.53
C HIS A 185 6.53 1.16 -12.81
N PHE A 186 7.23 2.14 -12.25
CA PHE A 186 6.64 3.31 -11.61
C PHE A 186 7.41 4.57 -11.99
N VAL A 187 6.75 5.72 -11.86
CA VAL A 187 7.29 7.04 -12.18
C VAL A 187 6.74 8.07 -11.21
N LEU A 188 7.59 9.02 -10.79
CA LEU A 188 7.14 10.21 -10.08
C LEU A 188 6.63 11.25 -11.07
N LEU A 189 5.44 11.79 -10.82
CA LEU A 189 4.73 12.68 -11.73
C LEU A 189 4.83 14.15 -11.30
N ASP A 190 4.54 14.42 -10.03
CA ASP A 190 4.35 15.79 -9.54
C ASP A 190 4.52 15.88 -8.01
N VAL A 191 4.71 17.11 -7.53
CA VAL A 191 4.64 17.47 -6.11
C VAL A 191 3.63 18.59 -5.94
N GLN A 192 2.65 18.40 -5.07
CA GLN A 192 1.59 19.37 -4.83
C GLN A 192 1.54 19.75 -3.35
N ASP A 193 1.09 20.97 -3.06
CA ASP A 193 0.77 21.34 -1.68
C ASP A 193 -0.44 20.53 -1.20
N SER A 194 -0.36 20.03 0.03
CA SER A 194 -1.47 19.40 0.73
C SER A 194 -1.54 19.86 2.18
N GLU A 195 -2.52 19.37 2.91
CA GLU A 195 -2.71 19.71 4.31
C GLU A 195 -3.18 18.50 5.11
N TRP A 196 -2.91 18.52 6.41
CA TRP A 196 -3.30 17.43 7.27
C TRP A 196 -4.81 17.37 7.43
N MET A 197 -5.39 16.17 7.25
CA MET A 197 -6.84 15.99 7.24
C MET A 197 -7.55 16.29 8.56
N PHE A 198 -6.84 16.24 9.70
CA PHE A 198 -7.39 16.63 11.00
C PHE A 198 -6.99 18.05 11.43
N ASN A 199 -6.09 18.72 10.69
CA ASN A 199 -5.69 20.09 10.98
C ASN A 199 -5.13 20.78 9.72
N SER A 200 -5.95 21.55 9.02
CA SER A 200 -5.58 22.25 7.78
C SER A 200 -4.49 23.31 7.94
N SER A 201 -4.19 23.75 9.17
CA SER A 201 -3.04 24.64 9.43
C SER A 201 -1.69 23.94 9.26
N LYS A 202 -1.66 22.61 9.38
CA LYS A 202 -0.46 21.80 9.11
C LYS A 202 -0.34 21.55 7.61
N LYS A 203 0.61 22.24 6.97
CA LYS A 203 0.92 22.06 5.55
C LYS A 203 1.80 20.84 5.35
N MET A 204 1.50 20.10 4.29
CA MET A 204 2.19 18.88 3.85
C MET A 204 2.49 19.02 2.34
N GLN A 205 3.30 18.10 1.82
CA GLN A 205 3.57 18.01 0.39
C GLN A 205 3.09 16.64 -0.08
N ARG A 206 2.30 16.60 -1.16
CA ARG A 206 1.88 15.35 -1.80
C ARG A 206 2.84 14.99 -2.91
N ILE A 207 3.53 13.87 -2.76
CA ILE A 207 4.32 13.26 -3.84
C ILE A 207 3.39 12.36 -4.64
N ILE A 208 3.22 12.66 -5.93
CA ILE A 208 2.30 11.96 -6.84
C ILE A 208 3.11 11.09 -7.78
N CYS A 209 2.70 9.83 -7.91
CA CYS A 209 3.35 8.80 -8.70
C CYS A 209 2.32 8.04 -9.55
N ALA A 210 2.80 7.25 -10.51
CA ALA A 210 2.01 6.21 -11.15
C ALA A 210 2.78 4.90 -11.17
N CYS A 211 2.07 3.77 -11.12
CA CYS A 211 2.64 2.43 -11.27
C CYS A 211 1.82 1.61 -12.28
N PHE A 212 2.49 0.64 -12.90
CA PHE A 212 1.95 -0.12 -14.04
C PHE A 212 2.28 -1.60 -13.88
N ARG A 213 1.46 -2.48 -14.47
CA ARG A 213 1.67 -3.93 -14.37
C ARG A 213 2.94 -4.38 -15.07
N ASN A 214 3.34 -3.63 -16.10
CA ASN A 214 4.47 -3.95 -16.96
C ASN A 214 5.04 -2.68 -17.62
N GLU A 215 6.19 -2.85 -18.27
CA GLU A 215 6.89 -1.76 -18.97
C GLU A 215 6.09 -1.17 -20.14
N SER A 216 5.26 -1.98 -20.83
CA SER A 216 4.47 -1.52 -21.97
C SER A 216 3.42 -0.51 -21.52
N GLU A 217 2.62 -0.85 -20.50
CA GLU A 217 1.62 0.05 -19.92
C GLU A 217 2.23 1.37 -19.44
N MET A 218 3.42 1.30 -18.83
CA MET A 218 4.16 2.49 -18.40
C MET A 218 4.58 3.37 -19.58
N LYS A 219 5.12 2.76 -20.65
CA LYS A 219 5.52 3.49 -21.85
C LYS A 219 4.33 4.16 -22.52
N ASP A 220 3.22 3.45 -22.66
CA ASP A 220 1.99 3.97 -23.27
C ASP A 220 1.48 5.18 -22.48
N PHE A 221 1.41 5.06 -21.15
CA PHE A 221 1.04 6.19 -20.29
C PHE A 221 1.97 7.39 -20.47
N LEU A 222 3.29 7.19 -20.48
CA LEU A 222 4.26 8.28 -20.63
C LEU A 222 4.23 8.95 -22.02
N MET A 223 3.74 8.26 -23.06
CA MET A 223 3.54 8.87 -24.37
C MET A 223 2.34 9.83 -24.36
N GLU A 224 1.28 9.48 -23.63
CA GLU A 224 0.06 10.29 -23.51
C GLU A 224 0.18 11.41 -22.46
N TYR A 225 0.99 11.21 -21.42
CA TYR A 225 1.17 12.15 -20.30
C TYR A 225 2.01 13.40 -20.64
N LYS A 226 2.30 13.65 -21.93
CA LYS A 226 3.11 14.79 -22.38
C LYS A 226 2.37 16.13 -22.33
#